data_AF-A0A842VHH8-F1
#
_entry.id   AF-A0A842VHH8-F1
#
_cell.length_a   1.000
_cell.length_b   1.000
_cell.length_c   1.000
_cell.angle_alpha   90.00
_cell.angle_beta   90.00
_cell.angle_gamma   90.00
#
_symmetry.space_group_name_H-M   'P 1'
#
loop_
_entity.id
_entity.type
_entity.pdbx_description
1 polymer ?
#
loop_
_entity_poly.entity_id
_entity_poly.type
_entity_poly.pdbx_seq_one_letter_code
_entity_poly.pdbx_strand_id
1 'polypeptide(L)'
;MTLHSLKNYFSLITISLFLFTCQKQTQHLRQTLDLSGHWQFSIDSADVGIQQKWYLADPEDVIELPGTTDLRRKGFLNQDTSASHLNRIYRYEGPAWYRKKITIPPEF
;
A
#
# COMPACT_ATOMS: atom_id res chain seq x y z
N MET A 1 -36.75 7.90 -57.35
CA MET A 1 -35.88 7.51 -56.22
C MET A 1 -36.78 6.83 -55.19
N THR A 2 -36.69 5.51 -55.03
CA THR A 2 -37.75 4.70 -54.38
C THR A 2 -37.68 4.77 -52.85
N LEU A 3 -38.84 4.88 -52.20
CA LEU A 3 -38.99 4.98 -50.73
C LEU A 3 -38.28 3.86 -49.95
N HIS A 4 -38.13 2.68 -50.59
CA HIS A 4 -37.41 1.52 -50.06
C HIS A 4 -35.90 1.79 -49.86
N SER A 5 -35.27 2.53 -50.77
CA SER A 5 -33.84 2.88 -50.68
C SER A 5 -33.57 3.85 -49.51
N LEU A 6 -34.53 4.74 -49.22
CA LEU A 6 -34.45 5.69 -48.11
C LEU A 6 -34.57 4.99 -46.74
N LYS A 7 -35.43 3.97 -46.65
CA LYS A 7 -35.62 3.15 -45.43
C LYS A 7 -34.40 2.27 -45.12
N ASN A 8 -33.72 1.76 -46.15
CA ASN A 8 -32.45 1.04 -45.98
C ASN A 8 -31.32 1.95 -45.49
N TYR A 9 -31.26 3.20 -45.98
CA TYR A 9 -30.26 4.17 -45.51
C TYR A 9 -30.50 4.56 -44.04
N PHE A 10 -31.76 4.75 -43.65
CA PHE A 10 -32.13 5.02 -42.26
C PHE A 10 -31.80 3.84 -41.33
N SER A 11 -32.03 2.61 -41.79
CA SER A 11 -31.68 1.38 -41.05
C SER A 11 -30.15 1.19 -40.91
N LEU A 12 -29.37 1.57 -41.92
CA LEU A 12 -27.90 1.52 -41.87
C LEU A 12 -27.33 2.59 -40.93
N ILE A 13 -27.91 3.79 -40.90
CA ILE A 13 -27.51 4.88 -40.00
C ILE A 13 -27.78 4.50 -38.54
N THR A 14 -28.94 3.90 -38.23
CA THR A 14 -29.24 3.47 -36.86
C THR A 14 -28.30 2.37 -36.37
N ILE A 15 -27.95 1.39 -37.22
CA ILE A 15 -26.96 0.35 -36.89
C ILE A 15 -25.57 0.96 -36.66
N SER A 16 -25.16 1.92 -37.49
CA SER A 16 -23.87 2.62 -37.32
C SER A 16 -23.81 3.40 -36.01
N LEU A 17 -24.90 4.05 -35.58
CA LEU A 17 -24.96 4.78 -34.30
C LEU A 17 -24.86 3.83 -33.10
N PHE A 18 -25.39 2.61 -33.19
CA PHE A 18 -25.26 1.61 -32.12
C PHE A 18 -23.81 1.10 -31.95
N LEU A 19 -23.02 1.06 -33.03
CA LEU A 19 -21.62 0.59 -33.00
C LEU A 19 -20.65 1.59 -32.34
N PHE A 20 -21.02 2.86 -32.18
CA PHE A 20 -20.19 3.87 -31.50
C PHE A 20 -20.40 3.90 -29.97
N THR A 21 -21.31 3.11 -29.40
CA THR A 21 -21.68 3.22 -27.98
C THR A 21 -20.75 2.46 -27.02
N CYS A 22 -19.77 1.68 -27.52
CA CYS A 22 -18.78 1.03 -26.68
C CYS A 22 -17.49 1.87 -26.58
N GLN A 23 -17.59 3.04 -25.96
CA GLN A 23 -16.40 3.69 -25.43
C GLN A 23 -16.14 3.08 -24.05
N LYS A 24 -15.08 2.28 -23.93
CA LYS A 24 -14.56 1.87 -22.62
C LYS A 24 -14.22 3.15 -21.87
N GLN A 25 -15.04 3.50 -20.88
CA GLN A 25 -14.71 4.54 -19.94
C GLN A 25 -13.49 4.05 -19.15
N THR A 26 -12.31 4.54 -19.51
CA THR A 26 -11.12 4.48 -18.66
C THR A 26 -11.48 5.25 -17.41
N GLN A 27 -11.99 4.53 -16.41
CA GLN A 27 -12.00 5.02 -15.05
C GLN A 27 -10.55 5.39 -14.77
N HIS A 28 -10.27 6.68 -14.62
CA HIS A 28 -9.01 7.16 -14.04
C HIS A 28 -9.03 6.73 -12.58
N LEU A 29 -8.90 5.42 -12.35
CA LEU A 29 -8.78 4.86 -11.03
C LEU A 29 -7.52 5.50 -10.47
N ARG A 30 -7.64 6.26 -9.38
CA ARG A 30 -6.46 6.76 -8.67
C ARG A 30 -5.53 5.57 -8.43
N GLN A 31 -4.34 5.62 -9.00
CA GLN A 31 -3.36 4.57 -8.75
C GLN A 31 -2.99 4.62 -7.27
N THR A 32 -2.97 3.45 -6.65
CA THR A 32 -2.58 3.26 -5.25
C THR A 32 -1.48 2.22 -5.24
N LEU A 33 -0.46 2.45 -4.42
CA LEU A 33 0.62 1.50 -4.20
C LEU A 33 0.48 0.94 -2.80
N ASP A 34 0.28 -0.37 -2.68
CA ASP A 34 0.28 -1.03 -1.39
C ASP A 34 1.72 -1.07 -0.83
N LEU A 35 1.88 -0.59 0.40
CA LEU A 35 3.15 -0.58 1.12
C LEU A 35 3.26 -1.71 2.15
N SER A 36 2.27 -2.60 2.23
CA SER A 36 2.32 -3.80 3.09
C SER A 36 3.48 -4.73 2.72
N GLY A 37 3.83 -5.63 3.65
CA GLY A 37 4.94 -6.57 3.53
C GLY A 37 6.19 -6.14 4.30
N HIS A 38 7.35 -6.47 3.76
CA HIS A 38 8.63 -6.32 4.44
C HIS A 38 9.09 -4.85 4.47
N TRP A 39 9.57 -4.42 5.64
CA TRP A 39 10.24 -3.14 5.89
C TRP A 39 11.55 -3.39 6.62
N GLN A 40 12.60 -2.68 6.25
CA GLN A 40 13.81 -2.58 7.07
C GLN A 40 13.45 -1.89 8.38
N PHE A 41 14.02 -2.37 9.48
CA PHE A 41 13.60 -2.02 10.82
C PHE A 41 14.79 -1.89 11.77
N SER A 42 14.71 -0.95 12.72
CA SER A 42 15.62 -0.90 13.86
C SER A 42 14.94 -0.29 15.08
N ILE A 43 15.26 -0.81 16.25
CA ILE A 43 14.89 -0.22 17.54
C ILE A 43 15.96 0.79 17.94
N ASP A 44 15.55 2.00 18.29
CA ASP A 44 16.42 3.08 18.75
C ASP A 44 16.24 3.31 20.25
N SER A 45 16.64 2.31 21.05
CA SER A 45 16.47 2.35 22.52
C SER A 45 17.25 3.48 23.20
N ALA A 46 18.24 4.05 22.51
CA ALA A 46 19.06 5.14 23.03
C ALA A 46 18.55 6.53 22.59
N ASP A 47 17.52 6.59 21.73
CA ASP A 47 16.97 7.83 21.15
C ASP A 47 18.06 8.72 20.51
N VAL A 48 18.94 8.10 19.71
CA VAL A 48 20.08 8.77 19.07
C VAL A 48 19.96 8.81 17.54
N GLY A 49 18.94 8.16 16.96
CA GLY A 49 18.84 7.93 15.52
C GLY A 49 18.75 9.22 14.70
N ILE A 50 18.15 10.28 15.23
CA ILE A 50 18.16 11.60 14.57
C ILE A 50 19.57 12.20 14.59
N GLN A 51 20.23 12.22 15.75
CA GLN A 51 21.59 12.74 15.90
C GLN A 51 22.59 11.97 15.01
N GLN A 52 22.45 10.65 14.93
CA GLN A 52 23.30 9.76 14.14
C GLN A 52 22.83 9.59 12.69
N LYS A 53 21.75 10.28 12.28
CA LYS A 53 21.21 10.28 10.92
C LYS A 53 20.84 8.90 10.38
N TRP A 54 20.20 8.07 11.19
CA TRP A 54 19.77 6.72 10.81
C TRP A 54 18.79 6.72 9.61
N TYR A 55 18.11 7.84 9.33
CA TYR A 55 17.33 8.03 8.11
C TYR A 55 18.15 7.93 6.81
N LEU A 56 19.47 8.08 6.86
CA LEU A 56 20.37 7.86 5.72
C LEU A 56 20.90 6.43 5.64
N ALA A 57 20.87 5.68 6.76
CA ALA A 57 21.36 4.32 6.85
C ALA A 57 20.31 3.28 6.42
N ASP A 58 20.77 2.07 6.11
CA ASP A 58 19.93 0.90 5.86
C ASP A 58 19.89 0.04 7.14
N PRO A 59 18.75 -0.02 7.86
CA PRO A 59 18.62 -0.92 9.00
C PRO A 59 18.80 -2.38 8.56
N GLU A 60 19.52 -3.17 9.37
CA GLU A 60 19.82 -4.57 9.06
C GLU A 60 18.65 -5.52 9.31
N ASP A 61 17.83 -5.22 10.32
CA ASP A 61 16.68 -6.06 10.68
C ASP A 61 15.46 -5.76 9.80
N VAL A 62 14.48 -6.65 9.81
CA VAL A 62 13.27 -6.58 8.99
C VAL A 62 12.02 -6.83 9.84
N ILE A 63 10.94 -6.13 9.50
CA ILE A 63 9.62 -6.31 10.10
C ILE A 63 8.53 -6.36 9.02
N GLU A 64 7.54 -7.23 9.23
CA GLU A 64 6.38 -7.37 8.35
C GLU A 64 5.22 -6.47 8.81
N LEU A 65 4.77 -5.58 7.93
CA LEU A 65 3.65 -4.66 8.15
C LEU A 65 2.42 -5.02 7.29
N PRO A 66 1.19 -4.87 7.79
CA PRO A 66 0.83 -4.34 9.10
C PRO A 66 1.10 -5.32 10.25
N GLY A 67 1.27 -4.78 11.45
CA GLY A 67 1.55 -5.53 12.68
C GLY A 67 2.18 -4.65 13.75
N THR A 68 2.19 -5.12 15.00
CA THR A 68 2.90 -4.45 16.10
C THR A 68 4.28 -5.04 16.29
N THR A 69 5.17 -4.30 16.95
CA THR A 69 6.48 -4.81 17.36
C THR A 69 6.37 -6.03 18.26
N ASP A 70 5.41 -6.05 19.18
CA ASP A 70 5.10 -7.21 20.05
C ASP A 70 4.73 -8.47 19.23
N LEU A 71 3.80 -8.34 18.27
CA LEU A 71 3.41 -9.42 17.36
C LEU A 71 4.58 -9.95 16.52
N ARG A 72 5.60 -9.13 16.28
CA ARG A 72 6.80 -9.45 15.50
C ARG A 72 8.01 -9.75 16.37
N ARG A 73 7.83 -9.83 17.70
CA ARG A 73 8.89 -10.10 18.69
C ARG A 73 10.05 -9.10 18.62
N LYS A 74 9.76 -7.87 18.17
CA LYS A 74 10.69 -6.75 18.07
C LYS A 74 10.67 -5.96 19.38
N GLY A 75 11.37 -6.47 20.38
CA GLY A 75 11.43 -5.87 21.71
C GLY A 75 12.06 -6.81 22.71
N PHE A 76 11.89 -6.51 23.98
CA PHE A 76 12.44 -7.30 25.07
C PHE A 76 11.38 -8.23 25.64
N LEU A 77 11.74 -9.48 25.93
CA LEU A 77 10.83 -10.42 26.56
C LEU A 77 10.42 -9.87 27.93
N ASN A 78 9.12 -9.74 28.16
CA ASN A 78 8.57 -9.33 29.44
C ASN A 78 8.70 -10.48 30.44
N GLN A 79 9.25 -10.20 31.62
CA GLN A 79 9.40 -11.17 32.71
C GLN A 79 8.34 -11.00 33.81
N ASP A 80 7.47 -10.00 33.70
CA ASP A 80 6.34 -9.83 34.62
C ASP A 80 5.32 -10.95 34.41
N THR A 81 5.07 -11.72 35.47
CA THR A 81 4.11 -12.83 35.49
C THR A 81 2.79 -12.44 36.17
N SER A 82 2.64 -11.20 36.60
CA SER A 82 1.46 -10.74 37.32
C SER A 82 0.23 -10.71 36.42
N ALA A 83 -0.91 -11.19 36.94
CA ALA A 83 -2.20 -11.16 36.25
C ALA A 83 -3.01 -9.90 36.57
N SER A 84 -2.40 -8.92 37.25
CA SER A 84 -3.07 -7.70 37.73
C SER A 84 -3.38 -6.70 36.62
N HIS A 85 -2.72 -6.83 35.47
CA HIS A 85 -2.86 -5.95 34.31
C HIS A 85 -2.55 -6.71 33.01
N LEU A 86 -2.89 -6.10 31.87
CA LEU A 86 -2.57 -6.66 30.56
C LEU A 86 -1.06 -6.60 30.32
N ASN A 87 -0.46 -7.78 30.16
CA ASN A 87 0.95 -7.94 29.86
C ASN A 87 1.18 -8.24 28.38
N ARG A 88 2.13 -7.52 27.77
CA ARG A 88 2.68 -7.85 26.45
C ARG A 88 3.80 -8.87 26.62
N ILE A 89 3.93 -9.79 25.66
CA ILE A 89 4.99 -10.81 25.70
C ILE A 89 6.34 -10.18 25.36
N TYR A 90 6.37 -9.35 24.30
CA TYR A 90 7.55 -8.56 23.94
C TYR A 90 7.23 -7.07 24.13
N ARG A 91 7.90 -6.45 25.09
CA ARG A 91 7.74 -5.04 25.40
C ARG A 91 8.87 -4.24 24.76
N TYR A 92 8.48 -3.21 24.03
CA TYR A 92 9.37 -2.14 23.61
C TYR A 92 8.61 -0.81 23.67
N GLU A 93 9.26 0.19 24.25
CA GLU A 93 8.74 1.54 24.39
C GLU A 93 9.89 2.50 24.11
N GLY A 94 9.79 3.25 23.02
CA GLY A 94 10.84 4.12 22.52
C GLY A 94 10.76 4.29 21.00
N PRO A 95 11.66 5.10 20.42
CA PRO A 95 11.70 5.32 18.98
C PRO A 95 12.05 4.04 18.22
N ALA A 96 11.47 3.87 17.04
CA ALA A 96 11.81 2.79 16.13
C ALA A 96 11.81 3.31 14.69
N TRP A 97 12.74 2.82 13.90
CA TRP A 97 12.96 3.22 12.53
C TRP A 97 12.38 2.18 11.58
N TYR A 98 11.68 2.65 10.56
CA TYR A 98 11.10 1.84 9.49
C TYR A 98 11.55 2.42 8.15
N ARG A 99 12.03 1.58 7.23
CA ARG A 99 12.45 2.00 5.89
C ARG A 99 11.99 0.99 4.84
N LYS A 100 11.45 1.50 3.74
CA LYS A 100 11.09 0.71 2.57
C LYS A 100 11.44 1.49 1.32
N LYS A 101 12.28 0.88 0.47
CA LYS A 101 12.55 1.39 -0.86
C LYS A 101 11.42 0.96 -1.79
N ILE A 102 10.82 1.91 -2.49
CA ILE A 102 9.77 1.66 -3.47
C ILE A 102 10.20 2.16 -4.85
N THR A 103 9.71 1.49 -5.89
CA THR A 103 9.84 1.93 -7.28
C THR A 103 8.52 2.52 -7.70
N ILE A 104 8.53 3.79 -8.14
CA ILE A 104 7.34 4.44 -8.69
C ILE A 104 7.28 4.12 -10.19
N PRO A 105 6.20 3.49 -10.67
CA PRO A 105 6.04 3.22 -12.10
C PRO A 105 5.89 4.52 -12.91
N PRO A 106 6.43 4.61 -14.13
CA PRO A 106 6.27 5.79 -14.99
C PRO A 106 4.81 6.18 -15.29
N GLU A 107 3.89 5.22 -15.21
CA GLU A 107 2.47 5.38 -15.47
C GLU A 107 1.64 5.91 -14.29
N PHE A 108 2.25 6.14 -13.11
CA PHE A 108 1.59 6.63 -11.90
C PHE A 108 1.19 8.11 -11.97
#